data_AF-M6W5K3-F1
#
_entry.id   AF-M6W5K3-F1
#
_cell.length_a   1.000
_cell.length_b   1.000
_cell.length_c   1.000
_cell.angle_alpha   90.00
_cell.angle_beta   90.00
_cell.angle_gamma   90.00
#
_symmetry.space_group_name_H-M   'P 1'
#
loop_
_entity.id
_entity.type
_entity.pdbx_description
1 polymer ?
#
loop_
_entity_poly.entity_id
_entity_poly.type
_entity_poly.pdbx_seq_one_letter_code
_entity_poly.pdbx_strand_id
1 'polypeptide(L)'
;MSHSLVLQFDHRIDPSTLSLSGSLVDNQTPKVQVSSTLVTDDTISLTPSPNWFAGNRNLQVNVKDLAGNLGTSSMGLNVGTVECSQPWEPCNCRCDFMGFPVPCFPGQPPTCDQCRKPGC
;
A
#
# COMPACT_ATOMS: atom_id res chain seq x y z
N MET A 1 1.39 -1.00 5.68
CA MET A 1 0.41 0.10 5.79
C MET A 1 -0.45 0.08 4.54
N SER A 2 -1.76 -0.09 4.67
CA SER A 2 -2.70 -0.07 3.54
C SER A 2 -3.34 1.31 3.48
N HIS A 3 -3.12 2.04 2.39
CA HIS A 3 -3.74 3.35 2.16
C HIS A 3 -5.01 3.16 1.33
N SER A 4 -6.09 3.82 1.72
CA SER A 4 -7.37 3.78 1.01
C SER A 4 -7.44 4.92 -0.01
N LEU A 5 -7.97 4.64 -1.19
CA LEU A 5 -8.32 5.65 -2.18
C LEU A 5 -9.76 6.12 -1.93
N VAL A 6 -9.96 7.43 -1.79
CA VAL A 6 -11.29 8.02 -1.58
C VAL A 6 -11.71 8.76 -2.84
N LEU A 7 -12.91 8.46 -3.31
CA LEU A 7 -13.59 9.10 -4.43
C LEU A 7 -14.78 9.89 -3.88
N GLN A 8 -14.85 11.18 -4.19
CA GLN A 8 -15.99 12.02 -3.83
C GLN A 8 -16.87 12.26 -5.06
N PHE A 9 -18.17 12.10 -4.88
CA PHE A 9 -19.19 12.39 -5.88
C PHE A 9 -19.92 13.66 -5.47
N ASP A 10 -20.27 14.49 -6.46
CA ASP A 10 -21.01 15.74 -6.28
C ASP A 10 -22.52 15.53 -6.10
N HIS A 11 -22.98 14.28 -6.20
CA HIS A 11 -24.35 13.85 -6.01
C HIS A 11 -24.41 12.55 -5.20
N ARG A 12 -25.60 12.26 -4.67
CA ARG A 12 -25.93 10.99 -4.03
C ARG A 12 -25.91 9.85 -5.05
N ILE A 13 -25.22 8.77 -4.69
CA ILE A 13 -25.08 7.58 -5.53
C ILE A 13 -25.97 6.45 -5.00
N ASP A 14 -26.37 5.54 -5.87
CA ASP A 14 -26.92 4.23 -5.51
C ASP A 14 -25.75 3.22 -5.40
N PRO A 15 -25.34 2.85 -4.17
CA PRO A 15 -24.20 1.95 -3.96
C PRO A 15 -24.41 0.57 -4.57
N SER A 16 -25.65 0.13 -4.77
CA SER A 16 -25.97 -1.18 -5.34
C SER A 16 -25.61 -1.29 -6.82
N THR A 17 -25.45 -0.14 -7.48
CA THR A 17 -25.10 -0.03 -8.91
C THR A 17 -23.60 0.15 -9.15
N LEU A 18 -22.80 0.23 -8.09
CA LEU A 18 -21.36 0.46 -8.18
C LEU A 18 -20.67 -0.71 -8.88
N SER A 19 -19.93 -0.38 -9.94
CA SER A 19 -19.08 -1.30 -10.68
C SER A 19 -17.68 -0.70 -10.78
N LEU A 20 -16.69 -1.48 -10.39
CA LEU A 20 -15.27 -1.15 -10.47
C LEU A 20 -14.61 -2.03 -11.52
N SER A 21 -13.80 -1.43 -12.39
CA SER A 21 -13.05 -2.14 -13.42
C SER A 21 -11.66 -1.51 -13.62
N GLY A 22 -10.79 -2.22 -14.34
CA GLY A 22 -9.44 -1.77 -14.68
C GLY A 22 -8.34 -2.47 -13.88
N SER A 23 -7.10 -2.25 -14.31
CA SER A 23 -5.89 -2.90 -13.80
C SER A 23 -5.62 -2.73 -12.31
N LEU A 24 -6.22 -1.73 -11.65
CA LEU A 24 -6.12 -1.58 -10.19
C LEU A 24 -6.91 -2.65 -9.42
N VAL A 25 -8.01 -3.15 -10.00
CA VAL A 25 -8.90 -4.17 -9.41
C VAL A 25 -8.86 -5.50 -10.19
N ASP A 26 -8.06 -5.58 -11.25
CA ASP A 26 -7.84 -6.82 -11.98
C ASP A 26 -7.24 -7.89 -11.04
N ASN A 27 -7.90 -9.05 -10.97
CA ASN A 27 -7.56 -10.16 -10.08
C ASN A 27 -7.54 -9.82 -8.58
N GLN A 28 -8.09 -8.66 -8.17
CA GLN A 28 -8.18 -8.25 -6.77
C GLN A 28 -9.47 -7.46 -6.50
N THR A 29 -10.30 -7.94 -5.57
CA THR A 29 -11.47 -7.17 -5.13
C THR A 29 -11.07 -6.29 -3.95
N PRO A 30 -10.95 -4.96 -4.10
CA PRO A 30 -10.73 -4.08 -2.97
C PRO A 30 -11.94 -4.12 -2.03
N LYS A 31 -11.70 -3.86 -0.75
CA LYS A 31 -12.79 -3.60 0.18
C LYS A 31 -13.37 -2.24 -0.14
N VAL A 32 -14.67 -2.21 -0.43
CA VAL A 32 -15.41 -0.98 -0.73
C VAL A 32 -16.17 -0.56 0.52
N GLN A 33 -16.01 0.71 0.90
CA GLN A 33 -16.82 1.35 1.94
C GLN A 33 -17.45 2.59 1.35
N VAL A 34 -18.77 2.72 1.48
CA VAL A 34 -19.51 3.91 1.02
C VAL A 34 -19.92 4.72 2.23
N SER A 35 -19.47 5.98 2.30
CA SER A 35 -20.00 6.92 3.29
C SER A 35 -21.22 7.59 2.67
N SER A 36 -22.40 7.03 2.92
CA SER A 36 -23.66 7.73 2.64
C SER A 36 -23.92 8.69 3.79
N THR A 37 -23.27 9.86 3.78
CA THR A 37 -23.66 10.95 4.67
C THR A 37 -24.94 11.57 4.11
N LEU A 38 -25.86 12.01 4.95
CA LEU A 38 -27.15 12.60 4.51
C LEU A 38 -27.01 13.96 3.80
N VAL A 39 -25.79 14.36 3.42
CA VAL A 39 -25.45 15.55 2.65
C VAL A 39 -25.42 15.19 1.17
N THR A 40 -25.52 16.17 0.28
CA THR A 40 -25.69 16.01 -1.18
C THR A 40 -24.62 15.17 -1.89
N ASP A 41 -23.52 14.84 -1.20
CA ASP A 41 -22.29 14.29 -1.77
C ASP A 41 -21.97 12.95 -1.07
N ASP A 42 -21.78 11.89 -1.85
CA ASP A 42 -21.36 10.58 -1.33
C ASP A 42 -19.86 10.33 -1.58
N THR A 43 -19.21 9.55 -0.71
CA THR A 43 -17.84 9.10 -0.95
C THR A 43 -17.71 7.58 -0.97
N ILE A 44 -16.82 7.09 -1.82
CA ILE A 44 -16.41 5.69 -1.88
C ILE A 44 -14.95 5.58 -1.48
N SER A 45 -14.67 4.78 -0.46
CA SER A 45 -13.32 4.42 -0.04
C SER A 45 -12.99 3.00 -0.50
N LEU A 46 -11.89 2.87 -1.24
CA LEU A 46 -11.35 1.63 -1.77
C LEU A 46 -10.09 1.28 -1.00
N THR A 47 -10.15 0.18 -0.24
CA THR A 47 -9.00 -0.33 0.51
C THR A 47 -8.47 -1.59 -0.16
N PRO A 48 -7.18 -1.67 -0.52
CA PRO A 48 -6.61 -2.87 -1.12
C PRO A 48 -6.72 -4.09 -0.18
N SER A 49 -6.92 -5.27 -0.77
CA SER A 49 -6.93 -6.56 -0.05
C SER A 49 -6.43 -7.66 -0.99
N PRO A 50 -5.14 -8.08 -0.97
CA PRO A 50 -4.11 -7.78 0.04
C PRO A 50 -3.36 -6.45 -0.16
N ASN A 51 -2.73 -6.20 -1.32
CA ASN A 51 -2.00 -4.97 -1.68
C ASN A 51 -2.13 -4.70 -3.17
N TRP A 52 -2.18 -3.43 -3.58
CA TRP A 52 -2.08 -3.11 -5.01
C TRP A 52 -0.68 -3.38 -5.54
N PHE A 53 -0.63 -3.93 -6.74
CA PHE A 53 0.64 -4.19 -7.42
C PHE A 53 1.25 -2.90 -7.97
N ALA A 54 2.57 -2.82 -7.91
CA ALA A 54 3.32 -1.67 -8.39
C ALA A 54 3.22 -1.46 -9.92
N GLY A 55 3.39 -0.22 -10.34
CA GLY A 55 3.36 0.24 -11.72
C GLY A 55 2.16 1.13 -12.04
N ASN A 56 2.03 1.49 -13.32
CA ASN A 56 0.90 2.27 -13.81
C ASN A 56 -0.37 1.43 -13.74
N ARG A 57 -1.42 1.99 -13.16
CA ARG A 57 -2.73 1.37 -13.00
C ARG A 57 -3.82 2.33 -13.44
N ASN A 58 -4.93 1.77 -13.88
CA ASN A 58 -6.16 2.49 -14.15
C ASN A 58 -7.27 1.93 -13.25
N LEU A 59 -8.15 2.83 -12.83
CA LEU A 59 -9.39 2.51 -12.15
C LEU A 59 -10.51 3.18 -12.94
N GLN A 60 -11.50 2.39 -13.31
CA GLN A 60 -12.76 2.87 -13.86
C GLN A 60 -13.87 2.56 -12.86
N VAL A 61 -14.70 3.55 -12.64
CA VAL A 61 -15.80 3.53 -11.67
C VAL A 61 -17.05 3.90 -12.41
N ASN A 62 -18.04 3.02 -12.35
CA ASN A 62 -19.37 3.26 -12.89
C ASN A 62 -20.36 3.16 -11.74
N VAL A 63 -21.20 4.17 -11.58
CA VAL A 63 -22.23 4.18 -10.53
C VAL A 63 -23.40 5.03 -11.00
N LYS A 64 -24.62 4.70 -10.60
CA LYS A 64 -25.78 5.53 -10.86
C LYS A 64 -26.07 6.46 -9.69
N ASP A 65 -26.64 7.61 -9.96
CA ASP A 65 -27.29 8.42 -8.94
C ASP A 65 -28.65 7.82 -8.54
N LEU A 66 -29.28 8.40 -7.50
CA LEU A 66 -30.62 7.99 -7.06
C LEU A 66 -31.73 8.28 -8.09
N ALA A 67 -31.47 9.12 -9.09
CA ALA A 67 -32.38 9.39 -10.21
C ALA A 67 -32.19 8.41 -11.39
N GLY A 68 -31.19 7.52 -11.31
CA GLY A 68 -30.86 6.52 -12.32
C GLY A 68 -29.89 6.99 -13.41
N ASN A 69 -29.33 8.20 -13.30
CA ASN A 69 -28.33 8.70 -14.24
C ASN A 69 -26.99 8.01 -14.00
N LEU A 70 -26.31 7.59 -15.06
CA LEU A 70 -25.02 6.92 -14.97
C LEU A 70 -23.88 7.94 -14.89
N GLY A 71 -23.08 7.86 -13.82
CA GLY A 71 -21.78 8.51 -13.70
C GLY A 71 -20.65 7.52 -14.00
N THR A 72 -19.73 7.92 -14.88
CA THR A 72 -18.51 7.17 -15.18
C THR A 72 -17.29 8.03 -14.89
N SER A 73 -16.38 7.51 -14.08
CA SER A 73 -15.12 8.16 -13.75
C SER A 73 -13.95 7.23 -14.06
N SER A 74 -12.88 7.76 -14.62
CA SER A 74 -11.65 7.02 -14.90
C SER A 74 -10.44 7.76 -14.34
N MET A 75 -9.58 7.07 -13.61
CA MET A 75 -8.37 7.64 -13.02
C MET A 75 -7.15 6.76 -13.30
N GLY A 76 -6.05 7.40 -13.68
CA GLY A 76 -4.73 6.79 -13.74
C GLY A 76 -3.96 7.03 -12.45
N LEU A 77 -3.34 5.98 -11.92
CA LEU A 77 -2.55 6.00 -10.68
C LEU A 77 -1.21 5.33 -10.95
N ASN A 78 -0.14 5.84 -10.36
CA ASN A 78 1.14 5.15 -10.31
C ASN A 78 1.30 4.56 -8.91
N VAL A 79 1.30 3.23 -8.81
CA VAL A 79 1.55 2.53 -7.54
C VAL A 79 3.05 2.32 -7.42
N GLY A 80 3.68 3.05 -6.50
CA GLY A 80 5.10 2.92 -6.22
C GLY A 80 5.45 1.55 -5.61
N THR A 81 6.63 1.03 -5.93
CA THR A 81 7.22 -0.06 -5.17
C THR A 81 7.70 0.47 -3.84
N VAL A 82 7.13 -0.01 -2.73
CA VAL A 82 7.78 0.14 -1.43
C VAL A 82 8.83 -0.96 -1.34
N GLU A 83 10.04 -0.66 -1.80
CA GLU A 83 11.16 -1.53 -1.48
C GLU A 83 11.43 -1.42 0.02
N CYS A 84 11.31 -2.54 0.73
CA CYS A 84 11.97 -2.67 2.02
C CYS A 84 13.48 -2.72 1.76
N SER A 85 14.08 -1.56 1.47
CA SER A 85 15.51 -1.37 1.61
C SER A 85 15.81 -1.42 3.11
N GLN A 86 15.74 -2.61 3.71
CA GLN A 86 16.18 -2.77 5.07
C GLN A 86 17.67 -2.43 5.06
N PRO A 87 18.11 -1.41 5.82
CA PRO A 87 19.53 -1.19 5.96
C PRO A 87 20.11 -2.44 6.62
N TRP A 88 21.15 -2.99 6.01
CA TRP A 88 22.00 -3.96 6.67
C TRP A 88 22.60 -3.28 7.89
N GLU A 89 22.36 -3.83 9.08
CA GLU A 89 22.99 -3.34 10.32
C GLU A 89 24.11 -4.31 10.74
N PRO A 90 25.24 -3.80 11.28
CA PRO A 90 26.26 -4.66 11.87
C PRO A 90 25.66 -5.45 13.04
N CYS A 91 25.81 -6.77 13.00
CA CYS A 91 25.38 -7.70 14.03
C CYS A 91 26.52 -8.68 14.35
N ASN A 92 26.38 -9.43 15.45
CA ASN A 92 27.31 -10.50 15.82
C ASN A 92 28.79 -10.09 15.74
N CYS A 93 29.09 -8.88 16.21
CA CYS A 93 30.45 -8.37 16.22
C CYS A 93 31.33 -9.21 17.14
N ARG A 94 32.40 -9.76 16.57
CA ARG A 94 33.42 -10.51 17.30
C ARG A 94 34.80 -9.95 17.04
N CYS A 95 35.66 -10.13 18.02
CA CYS A 95 37.08 -9.88 17.88
C CYS A 95 37.79 -11.23 17.81
N ASP A 96 38.60 -11.42 16.78
CA ASP A 96 39.39 -12.64 16.58
C ASP A 96 40.88 -12.28 16.70
N PHE A 97 41.65 -13.12 17.42
CA PHE A 97 43.12 -13.03 17.44
C PHE A 97 43.69 -14.35 16.96
N MET A 98 44.39 -14.33 15.81
CA MET A 98 44.89 -15.54 15.13
C MET A 98 43.81 -16.63 14.92
N GLY A 99 42.57 -16.23 14.67
CA GLY A 99 41.44 -17.14 14.44
C GLY A 99 40.72 -17.65 15.70
N PHE A 100 41.08 -17.14 16.88
CA PHE A 100 40.38 -17.46 18.14
C PHE A 100 39.52 -16.29 18.63
N PRO A 101 38.27 -16.54 19.07
CA PRO A 101 37.42 -15.51 19.65
C PRO A 101 38.01 -14.93 20.94
N VAL A 102 38.11 -13.61 21.03
CA VAL A 102 38.65 -12.89 22.19
C VAL A 102 37.79 -11.68 22.56
N PRO A 103 37.85 -11.19 23.82
CA PRO A 103 37.31 -9.89 24.17
C PRO A 103 37.97 -8.77 23.33
N CYS A 104 37.19 -7.78 22.92
CA CYS A 104 37.71 -6.66 22.14
C CYS A 104 38.54 -5.71 23.02
N PHE A 105 39.80 -5.46 22.63
CA PHE A 105 40.66 -4.48 23.29
C PHE A 105 40.45 -3.07 22.72
N PRO A 106 40.68 -2.01 23.52
CA PRO A 106 40.64 -0.63 23.04
C PRO A 106 41.56 -0.44 21.83
N GLY A 107 41.02 0.05 20.71
CA GLY A 107 41.76 0.31 19.47
C GLY A 107 41.74 -0.81 18.42
N GLN A 108 41.13 -1.97 18.71
CA GLN A 108 40.96 -3.03 17.72
C GLN A 108 39.56 -2.95 17.06
N PRO A 109 39.46 -2.83 15.72
CA PRO A 109 38.17 -2.86 15.04
C PRO A 109 37.58 -4.29 15.09
N PRO A 110 36.33 -4.47 15.54
CA PRO A 110 35.67 -5.78 15.51
C PRO A 110 35.28 -6.17 14.09
N THR A 111 35.24 -7.47 13.83
CA THR A 111 34.62 -8.04 12.62
C THR A 111 33.13 -8.25 12.92
N CYS A 112 32.25 -7.60 12.17
CA CYS A 112 30.81 -7.73 12.33
C CYS A 112 30.20 -8.37 11.09
N ASP A 113 29.23 -9.27 11.29
CA ASP A 113 28.39 -9.77 10.21
C ASP A 113 27.37 -8.70 9.82
N GLN A 114 26.92 -8.70 8.57
CA GLN A 114 25.78 -7.87 8.17
C GLN A 114 24.49 -8.67 8.36
N CYS A 115 23.66 -8.24 9.31
CA CYS A 115 22.34 -8.84 9.50
C CYS A 115 21.24 -7.97 8.90
N ARG A 116 20.20 -8.66 8.47
CA ARG A 116 18.93 -8.05 8.08
C ARG A 116 18.18 -7.61 9.34
N LYS A 117 17.90 -6.32 9.48
CA LYS A 117 17.10 -5.79 10.59
C LYS A 117 15.67 -6.37 10.53
N PRO A 118 15.15 -7.04 11.57
CA PRO A 118 13.76 -7.46 11.58
C PRO A 118 12.87 -6.22 11.67
N GLY A 119 11.92 -6.07 10.74
CA GLY A 119 11.08 -4.87 10.65
C GLY A 119 10.71 -4.54 9.20
N CYS A 120 9.90 -5.40 8.61
CA CYS A 120 8.83 -5.11 7.64
C CYS A 120 7.74 -6.16 7.95
#